data_AF-A0A397U7U5-F1
#
_entry.id   AF-A0A397U7U5-F1
#
_cell.length_a   1.000
_cell.length_b   1.000
_cell.length_c   1.000
_cell.angle_alpha   90.00
_cell.angle_beta   90.00
_cell.angle_gamma   90.00
#
_symmetry.space_group_name_H-M   'P 1'
#
loop_
_entity.id
_entity.type
_entity.pdbx_description
1 polymer ?
#
loop_
_entity_poly.entity_id
_entity_poly.type
_entity_poly.pdbx_seq_one_letter_code
_entity_poly.pdbx_strand_id
1 'polypeptide(L)'
;MIEEHYQQLYTREPVSAVNVYMSSYQFHEPPMSLSPVTHIISRPPHADHEGLIIVGHGGLDPTLNNDFIEQIDPKPMIRFFKTSFGFGHQTCEEFEQNYEGRPDSNVIKGRIISITSAADGIDYIVCVALESVYLEKDSKDGPELAIFKIEGAQKISLICWENISALCNLLSVLDIDSPMRYARCEILLPDRTVLFDPNIKAQCEVFHDPKPSFTEWFDNAEFMKYTPYNTVMSNGIRSKRNQMDGELIFDMLLRFVNIDPSSYPPLDIEALKILFDEILKSNDIDMLRKHCLIYYLLKDWQAYSKKHQKYAARYLIPPNFLCLMDGYWALDHWQFAEAIRFLTEPTVTVDWDIKVMRVLLNHVGPHDALKYANLNSTQERSLENIEIYMEILLQCDICEALLFQ
;
A
#
# COMPACT_ATOMS: atom_id res chain seq x y z
N MET A 1 8.19 -26.59 -41.94
CA MET A 1 8.87 -25.41 -41.36
C MET A 1 7.96 -24.78 -40.32
N ILE A 2 8.10 -25.22 -39.05
CA ILE A 2 7.62 -24.67 -37.77
C ILE A 2 7.56 -25.79 -36.70
N GLU A 3 7.75 -27.06 -37.07
CA GLU A 3 7.85 -28.20 -36.12
C GLU A 3 9.26 -28.78 -35.92
N GLU A 4 10.30 -28.22 -36.56
CA GLU A 4 11.69 -28.73 -36.46
C GLU A 4 12.62 -27.86 -35.59
N HIS A 5 12.11 -26.84 -34.88
CA HIS A 5 12.92 -26.01 -33.98
C HIS A 5 12.71 -26.29 -32.48
N TYR A 6 11.80 -27.19 -32.11
CA TYR A 6 11.50 -27.50 -30.71
C TYR A 6 12.18 -28.78 -30.17
N GLN A 7 12.96 -29.48 -30.98
CA GLN A 7 13.59 -30.77 -30.61
C GLN A 7 15.13 -30.72 -30.43
N GLN A 8 15.76 -29.53 -30.47
CA GLN A 8 17.22 -29.40 -30.31
C GLN A 8 17.69 -28.91 -28.92
N LEU A 9 16.80 -28.80 -27.92
CA LEU A 9 17.17 -28.33 -26.57
C LEU A 9 17.19 -29.41 -25.47
N TYR A 10 16.93 -30.69 -25.79
CA TYR A 10 16.85 -31.78 -24.79
C TYR A 10 17.69 -33.02 -25.12
N THR A 11 18.85 -32.85 -25.74
CA THR A 11 19.85 -33.91 -25.85
C THR A 11 21.23 -33.38 -25.54
N ARG A 12 21.56 -33.28 -24.26
CA ARG A 12 22.93 -33.42 -23.79
C ARG A 12 22.97 -34.44 -22.66
N GLU A 13 23.70 -35.51 -22.96
CA GLU A 13 24.08 -36.61 -22.10
C GLU A 13 24.64 -36.15 -20.73
N PRO A 14 24.58 -37.01 -19.70
CA PRO A 14 25.06 -36.66 -18.37
C PRO A 14 26.57 -36.43 -18.42
N VAL A 15 26.97 -35.17 -18.26
CA VAL A 15 28.38 -34.84 -18.07
C VAL A 15 28.79 -35.42 -16.73
N SER A 16 29.64 -36.45 -16.84
CA SER A 16 30.52 -37.04 -15.83
C SER A 16 30.54 -36.31 -14.49
N ALA A 17 30.21 -37.07 -13.43
CA ALA A 17 30.54 -36.76 -12.05
C ALA A 17 32.01 -36.31 -11.95
N VAL A 18 32.22 -35.00 -11.89
CA VAL A 18 33.45 -34.44 -11.35
C VAL A 18 33.33 -34.64 -9.86
N ASN A 19 34.05 -35.65 -9.36
CA ASN A 19 34.38 -35.81 -7.96
C ASN A 19 35.05 -34.52 -7.47
N VAL A 20 34.24 -33.58 -6.99
CA VAL A 20 34.73 -32.53 -6.10
C VAL A 20 34.93 -33.22 -4.77
N TYR A 21 36.20 -33.46 -4.44
CA TYR A 21 36.60 -33.86 -3.10
C TYR A 21 35.98 -32.88 -2.11
N MET A 22 34.95 -33.31 -1.37
CA MET A 22 34.60 -32.68 -0.10
C MET A 22 35.79 -32.93 0.83
N SER A 23 36.74 -32.00 0.83
CA SER A 23 37.66 -31.87 1.95
C SER A 23 36.80 -31.55 3.16
N SER A 24 36.84 -32.46 4.13
CA SER A 24 36.23 -32.38 5.45
C SER A 24 36.09 -30.94 5.97
N TYR A 25 34.88 -30.39 5.84
CA TYR A 25 34.48 -29.24 6.66
C TYR A 25 34.37 -29.75 8.10
N GLN A 26 35.34 -29.40 8.92
CA GLN A 26 35.15 -29.46 10.37
C GLN A 26 34.16 -28.35 10.71
N PHE A 27 32.87 -28.71 10.77
CA PHE A 27 31.95 -27.94 11.58
C PHE A 27 32.48 -28.03 13.01
N HIS A 28 33.06 -26.94 13.50
CA HIS A 28 33.14 -26.72 14.94
C HIS A 28 31.73 -26.93 15.50
N GLU A 29 31.61 -27.67 16.61
CA GLU A 29 30.35 -27.88 17.31
C GLU A 29 29.56 -26.56 17.41
N PRO A 30 28.24 -26.56 17.16
CA PRO A 30 27.47 -25.32 17.16
C PRO A 30 27.66 -24.63 18.52
N PRO A 31 28.05 -23.35 18.55
CA PRO A 31 28.08 -22.59 19.79
C PRO A 31 26.69 -22.66 20.42
N MET A 32 26.65 -22.75 21.75
CA MET A 32 25.44 -22.71 22.58
C MET A 32 24.34 -21.82 21.97
N SER A 33 23.16 -22.41 21.73
CA SER A 33 21.86 -21.74 21.66
C SER A 33 21.83 -20.38 20.92
N LEU A 34 22.17 -20.36 19.63
CA LEU A 34 22.00 -19.17 18.78
C LEU A 34 20.54 -18.94 18.41
N SER A 35 20.08 -17.69 18.44
CA SER A 35 18.78 -17.26 17.89
C SER A 35 18.61 -17.72 16.44
N PRO A 36 17.39 -18.07 15.99
CA PRO A 36 17.15 -18.49 14.62
C PRO A 36 17.51 -17.38 13.63
N VAL A 37 17.99 -17.78 12.45
CA VAL A 37 18.22 -16.86 11.33
C VAL A 37 16.86 -16.38 10.82
N THR A 38 16.64 -15.06 10.85
CA THR A 38 15.41 -14.44 10.35
C THR A 38 15.62 -13.75 9.01
N HIS A 39 16.84 -13.27 8.73
CA HIS A 39 17.15 -12.49 7.54
C HIS A 39 18.51 -12.89 6.96
N ILE A 40 18.58 -13.03 5.63
CA ILE A 40 19.83 -13.24 4.90
C ILE A 40 19.83 -12.29 3.71
N ILE A 41 20.90 -11.50 3.58
CA ILE A 41 21.14 -10.68 2.40
C ILE A 41 22.47 -11.06 1.80
N SER A 42 22.48 -11.27 0.49
CA SER A 42 23.71 -11.48 -0.28
C SER A 42 23.84 -10.36 -1.31
N ARG A 43 25.02 -9.74 -1.35
CA ARG A 43 25.40 -8.78 -2.38
C ARG A 43 26.55 -9.35 -3.21
N PRO A 44 26.37 -9.48 -4.54
CA PRO A 44 27.37 -10.06 -5.42
C PRO A 44 28.57 -9.12 -5.58
N PRO A 45 29.76 -9.66 -5.89
CA PRO A 45 30.96 -8.88 -6.17
C PRO A 45 30.76 -7.90 -7.33
N HIS A 46 31.25 -6.66 -7.17
CA HIS A 46 31.20 -5.64 -8.24
C HIS A 46 32.42 -5.65 -9.19
N ALA A 47 33.59 -6.17 -8.78
CA ALA A 47 34.77 -6.21 -9.65
C ALA A 47 35.85 -7.19 -9.16
N ASP A 48 36.10 -7.24 -7.87
CA ASP A 48 36.95 -8.26 -7.23
C ASP A 48 36.09 -9.46 -6.86
N HIS A 49 36.66 -10.66 -6.86
CA HIS A 49 35.98 -11.92 -6.58
C HIS A 49 35.33 -12.01 -5.18
N GLU A 50 35.05 -10.91 -4.49
CA GLU A 50 34.61 -10.84 -3.10
C GLU A 50 33.17 -10.27 -3.00
N GLY A 51 32.24 -11.08 -2.47
CA GLY A 51 30.86 -10.68 -2.16
C GLY A 51 30.60 -10.60 -0.66
N LEU A 52 29.49 -9.98 -0.28
CA LEU A 52 29.10 -9.80 1.12
C LEU A 52 27.82 -10.58 1.42
N ILE A 53 27.81 -11.32 2.53
CA ILE A 53 26.60 -11.92 3.11
C ILE A 53 26.38 -11.34 4.49
N ILE A 54 25.16 -10.89 4.76
CA ILE A 54 24.73 -10.38 6.07
C ILE A 54 23.66 -11.34 6.59
N VAL A 55 23.82 -11.80 7.82
CA VAL A 55 22.89 -12.71 8.48
C VAL A 55 22.35 -12.06 9.73
N GLY A 56 21.04 -11.84 9.75
CA GLY A 56 20.29 -11.40 10.92
C GLY A 56 19.70 -12.59 11.66
N HIS A 57 20.01 -12.67 12.94
CA HIS A 57 19.42 -13.59 13.89
C HIS A 57 18.51 -12.82 14.84
N GLY A 58 17.39 -13.40 15.28
CA GLY A 58 16.52 -12.76 16.27
C GLY A 58 15.34 -13.62 16.69
N GLY A 59 14.55 -13.13 17.64
CA GLY A 59 13.35 -13.82 18.11
C GLY A 59 12.26 -13.91 17.03
N LEU A 60 11.64 -15.09 16.92
CA LEU A 60 10.34 -15.23 16.27
C LEU A 60 9.28 -14.60 17.18
N ASP A 61 8.21 -14.06 16.60
CA ASP A 61 7.15 -13.34 17.29
C ASP A 61 6.72 -14.04 18.60
N PRO A 62 6.76 -13.37 19.77
CA PRO A 62 6.39 -13.97 21.06
C PRO A 62 4.91 -14.40 21.12
N THR A 63 4.07 -13.98 20.17
CA THR A 63 2.68 -14.44 20.06
C THR A 63 2.55 -15.87 19.49
N LEU A 64 3.61 -16.40 18.87
CA LEU A 64 3.70 -17.80 18.46
C LEU A 64 4.11 -18.66 19.66
N ASN A 65 3.13 -18.82 20.55
CA ASN A 65 3.17 -19.65 21.75
C ASN A 65 3.38 -21.13 21.36
N ASN A 66 4.63 -21.56 21.24
CA ASN A 66 5.01 -22.97 21.14
C ASN A 66 6.12 -23.24 22.16
N ASP A 67 5.79 -24.07 23.15
CA ASP A 67 6.55 -24.46 24.35
C ASP A 67 8.00 -24.98 24.12
N PHE A 68 8.50 -25.00 22.88
CA PHE A 68 9.83 -25.49 22.52
C PHE A 68 10.90 -24.40 22.35
N ILE A 69 10.53 -23.11 22.21
CA ILE A 69 11.49 -22.02 21.90
C ILE A 69 11.86 -21.19 23.16
N GLU A 70 11.35 -21.52 24.34
CA GLU A 70 11.61 -20.77 25.57
C GLU A 70 13.05 -20.86 26.10
N GLN A 71 13.92 -21.70 25.50
CA GLN A 71 15.32 -21.86 25.94
C GLN A 71 16.34 -21.04 25.16
N ILE A 72 15.96 -20.39 24.05
CA ILE A 72 16.88 -19.62 23.23
C ILE A 72 16.68 -18.14 23.55
N ASP A 73 17.67 -17.54 24.22
CA ASP A 73 17.72 -16.11 24.54
C ASP A 73 17.57 -15.32 23.23
N PRO A 74 16.42 -14.67 22.95
CA PRO A 74 16.06 -14.18 21.63
C PRO A 74 16.71 -12.82 21.39
N LYS A 75 18.04 -12.75 21.52
CA LYS A 75 18.78 -11.52 21.27
C LYS A 75 18.91 -11.29 19.77
N PRO A 76 18.68 -10.07 19.28
CA PRO A 76 18.95 -9.72 17.90
C PRO A 76 20.46 -9.72 17.69
N MET A 77 20.94 -10.49 16.72
CA MET A 77 22.37 -10.58 16.41
C MET A 77 22.59 -10.39 14.92
N ILE A 78 23.53 -9.51 14.58
CA ILE A 78 23.92 -9.19 13.20
C ILE A 78 25.31 -9.74 12.97
N ARG A 79 25.43 -10.63 11.98
CA ARG A 79 26.70 -11.25 11.56
C ARG A 79 27.01 -10.91 10.12
N PHE A 80 28.29 -10.70 9.86
CA PHE A 80 28.79 -10.36 8.53
C PHE A 80 29.72 -11.45 8.04
N PHE A 81 29.59 -11.81 6.77
CA PHE A 81 30.39 -12.83 6.11
C PHE A 81 30.93 -12.28 4.80
N LYS A 82 32.23 -12.48 4.60
CA LYS A 82 32.91 -12.24 3.35
C LYS A 82 32.90 -13.53 2.54
N THR A 83 32.49 -13.44 1.28
CA THR A 83 32.57 -14.56 0.34
C THR A 83 33.60 -14.26 -0.72
N SER A 84 34.49 -15.19 -1.05
CA SER A 84 35.47 -15.02 -2.14
C SER A 84 35.32 -16.14 -3.18
N PHE A 85 35.32 -15.79 -4.46
CA PHE A 85 35.03 -16.64 -5.61
C PHE A 85 36.27 -16.79 -6.51
N GLY A 86 37.20 -17.68 -6.16
CA GLY A 86 38.35 -17.99 -7.02
C GLY A 86 38.01 -18.98 -8.14
N PHE A 87 38.96 -19.24 -9.05
CA PHE A 87 38.85 -20.27 -10.10
C PHE A 87 38.64 -21.67 -9.49
N GLY A 88 37.39 -22.00 -9.16
CA GLY A 88 36.95 -23.30 -8.63
C GLY A 88 36.91 -23.43 -7.10
N HIS A 89 37.17 -22.37 -6.32
CA HIS A 89 37.08 -22.40 -4.86
C HIS A 89 36.23 -21.22 -4.35
N GLN A 90 35.25 -21.54 -3.51
CA GLN A 90 34.45 -20.55 -2.79
C GLN A 90 34.84 -20.60 -1.31
N THR A 91 35.32 -19.48 -0.78
CA THR A 91 35.55 -19.34 0.68
C THR A 91 34.49 -18.43 1.27
N CYS A 92 34.08 -18.73 2.49
CA CYS A 92 33.16 -17.91 3.28
C CYS A 92 33.83 -17.70 4.64
N GLU A 93 34.19 -16.47 4.95
CA GLU A 93 34.89 -16.08 6.17
C GLU A 93 34.00 -15.12 6.95
N GLU A 94 33.79 -15.40 8.23
CA GLU A 94 33.04 -14.50 9.11
C GLU A 94 33.94 -13.36 9.57
N PHE A 95 33.39 -12.15 9.65
CA PHE A 95 34.09 -11.03 10.27
C PHE A 95 34.14 -11.23 11.79
N GLU A 96 35.23 -10.81 12.44
CA GLU A 96 35.33 -10.87 13.91
C GLU A 96 34.30 -9.98 14.63
N GLN A 97 33.75 -8.99 13.91
CA GLN A 97 32.82 -7.99 14.43
C GLN A 97 31.37 -8.45 14.26
N ASN A 98 30.75 -8.85 15.37
CA ASN A 98 29.34 -9.18 15.47
C ASN A 98 28.64 -8.21 16.43
N TYR A 99 27.35 -7.97 16.21
CA TYR A 99 26.57 -7.01 17.01
C TYR A 99 25.35 -7.70 17.62
N GLU A 100 25.34 -7.81 18.95
CA GLU A 100 24.21 -8.29 19.75
C GLU A 100 23.37 -7.10 20.22
N GLY A 101 22.62 -6.51 19.30
CA GLY A 101 21.95 -5.21 19.48
C GLY A 101 22.95 -4.06 19.71
N ARG A 102 22.51 -2.99 20.39
CA ARG A 102 23.27 -1.75 20.46
C ARG A 102 24.62 -1.96 21.17
N PRO A 103 25.75 -1.47 20.60
CA PRO A 103 27.03 -1.52 21.29
C PRO A 103 26.95 -0.89 22.68
N ASP A 104 27.66 -1.47 23.64
CA ASP A 104 27.74 -1.00 25.03
C ASP A 104 26.40 -1.05 25.81
N SER A 105 25.46 -1.89 25.39
CA SER A 105 24.17 -2.04 26.06
C SER A 105 23.82 -3.50 26.35
N ASN A 106 23.07 -3.73 27.42
CA ASN A 106 22.63 -5.05 27.84
C ASN A 106 21.24 -5.36 27.28
N VAL A 107 21.20 -5.84 26.03
CA VAL A 107 19.96 -6.31 25.40
C VAL A 107 19.47 -7.57 26.11
N ILE A 108 18.20 -7.60 26.51
CA ILE A 108 17.57 -8.81 27.04
C ILE A 108 16.92 -9.61 25.91
N LYS A 109 16.15 -8.92 25.06
CA LYS A 109 15.35 -9.55 24.01
C LYS A 109 15.22 -8.60 22.82
N GLY A 110 15.02 -9.17 21.64
CA GLY A 110 14.73 -8.37 20.46
C GLY A 110 14.61 -9.18 19.18
N ARG A 111 14.38 -8.48 18.09
CA ARG A 111 14.29 -9.08 16.76
C ARG A 111 14.85 -8.15 15.70
N ILE A 112 15.31 -8.75 14.61
CA ILE A 112 15.57 -8.02 13.38
C ILE A 112 14.24 -7.90 12.65
N ILE A 113 13.83 -6.66 12.36
CA ILE A 113 12.61 -6.34 11.60
C ILE A 113 12.90 -6.50 10.10
N SER A 114 13.99 -5.88 9.65
CA SER A 114 14.43 -5.93 8.26
C SER A 114 15.90 -5.56 8.14
N ILE A 115 16.53 -6.05 7.06
CA ILE A 115 17.88 -5.70 6.66
C ILE A 115 17.77 -5.19 5.23
N THR A 116 18.58 -4.21 4.87
CA THR A 116 18.80 -3.83 3.48
C THR A 116 20.24 -3.40 3.29
N SER A 117 20.71 -3.40 2.06
CA SER A 117 22.06 -2.92 1.74
C SER A 117 22.10 -2.24 0.39
N ALA A 118 22.89 -1.18 0.27
CA ALA A 118 23.18 -0.48 -0.97
C ALA A 118 24.68 -0.56 -1.26
N ALA A 119 25.05 -0.72 -2.54
CA ALA A 119 26.45 -0.69 -2.95
C ALA A 119 26.82 0.72 -3.44
N ASP A 120 27.96 1.24 -2.96
CA ASP A 120 28.61 2.46 -3.46
C ASP A 120 30.03 2.14 -3.94
N GLY A 121 30.12 1.70 -5.20
CA GLY A 121 31.39 1.24 -5.77
C GLY A 121 31.84 -0.08 -5.14
N ILE A 122 32.94 -0.04 -4.37
CA ILE A 122 33.48 -1.20 -3.63
C ILE A 122 32.97 -1.27 -2.19
N ASP A 123 32.33 -0.21 -1.70
CA ASP A 123 31.82 -0.11 -0.34
C ASP A 123 30.34 -0.52 -0.30
N TYR A 124 29.90 -1.05 0.84
CA TYR A 124 28.50 -1.37 1.10
C TYR A 124 27.98 -0.55 2.27
N ILE A 125 26.81 0.06 2.10
CA ILE A 125 26.02 0.61 3.19
C ILE A 125 24.99 -0.45 3.58
N VAL A 126 24.97 -0.83 4.84
CA VAL A 126 24.03 -1.82 5.37
C VAL A 126 23.15 -1.14 6.41
N CYS A 127 21.84 -1.19 6.21
CA CYS A 127 20.87 -0.70 7.18
C CYS A 127 20.17 -1.91 7.82
N VAL A 128 20.05 -1.88 9.15
CA VAL A 128 19.39 -2.91 9.94
C VAL A 128 18.36 -2.25 10.84
N ALA A 129 17.09 -2.57 10.63
CA ALA A 129 16.01 -2.21 11.54
C ALA A 129 15.80 -3.36 12.52
N LEU A 130 15.77 -3.03 13.80
CA LEU A 130 15.63 -3.99 14.87
C LEU A 130 14.78 -3.42 16.00
N GLU A 131 14.17 -4.30 16.77
CA GLU A 131 13.40 -3.95 17.96
C GLU A 131 14.09 -4.61 19.14
N SER A 132 14.55 -3.81 20.10
CA SER A 132 15.31 -4.28 21.27
C SER A 132 14.66 -3.83 22.57
N VAL A 133 14.84 -4.65 23.61
CA VAL A 133 14.48 -4.33 25.00
C VAL A 133 15.69 -4.53 25.89
N TYR A 134 15.96 -3.55 26.75
CA TYR A 134 17.19 -3.44 27.53
C TYR A 134 16.98 -3.69 29.03
N LEU A 135 18.02 -4.18 29.73
CA LEU A 135 17.97 -4.54 31.16
C LEU A 135 17.89 -3.33 32.09
N GLU A 136 18.48 -2.20 31.69
CA GLU A 136 18.47 -0.97 32.47
C GLU A 136 17.28 -0.08 32.09
N LYS A 137 16.64 0.51 33.10
CA LYS A 137 15.41 1.33 33.08
C LYS A 137 15.48 2.64 32.26
N ASP A 138 16.39 2.73 31.30
CA ASP A 138 16.44 3.84 30.37
C ASP A 138 15.41 3.64 29.26
N SER A 139 14.70 4.73 28.96
CA SER A 139 13.56 4.85 28.04
C SER A 139 13.89 4.61 26.55
N LYS A 140 14.71 3.61 26.24
CA LYS A 140 15.25 3.36 24.89
C LYS A 140 14.75 2.06 24.27
N ASP A 141 13.77 1.41 24.90
CA ASP A 141 13.03 0.32 24.28
C ASP A 141 12.32 0.81 23.00
N GLY A 142 12.19 -0.08 22.03
CA GLY A 142 11.45 0.16 20.80
C GLY A 142 12.28 -0.02 19.53
N PRO A 143 11.79 0.47 18.38
CA PRO A 143 12.48 0.33 17.11
C PRO A 143 13.76 1.17 17.07
N GLU A 144 14.82 0.53 16.60
CA GLU A 144 16.15 1.10 16.39
C GLU A 144 16.60 0.87 14.95
N LEU A 145 17.42 1.79 14.46
CA LEU A 145 18.04 1.73 13.15
C LEU A 145 19.56 1.79 13.31
N ALA A 146 20.24 0.73 12.85
CA ALA A 146 21.69 0.64 12.76
C ALA A 146 22.13 0.77 11.30
N ILE A 147 23.08 1.67 11.03
CA ILE A 147 23.68 1.85 9.69
C ILE A 147 25.17 1.58 9.77
N PHE A 148 25.64 0.67 8.92
CA PHE A 148 27.03 0.27 8.81
C PHE A 148 27.59 0.65 7.43
N LYS A 149 28.86 1.04 7.40
CA LYS A 149 29.65 1.14 6.17
C LYS A 149 30.70 0.04 6.17
N ILE A 150 30.71 -0.77 5.12
CA ILE A 150 31.63 -1.87 4.92
C ILE A 150 32.54 -1.51 3.76
N GLU A 151 33.80 -1.24 4.07
CA GLU A 151 34.79 -0.79 3.09
C GLU A 151 35.44 -2.00 2.44
N GLY A 152 35.24 -2.18 1.12
CA GLY A 152 35.83 -3.24 0.32
C GLY A 152 35.65 -4.67 0.87
N ALA A 153 34.55 -4.96 1.58
CA ALA A 153 34.34 -6.23 2.29
C ALA A 153 35.52 -6.64 3.22
N GLN A 154 36.24 -5.67 3.79
CA GLN A 154 37.38 -5.93 4.69
C GLN A 154 37.21 -5.28 6.06
N LYS A 155 36.53 -4.13 6.13
CA LYS A 155 36.38 -3.38 7.37
C LYS A 155 34.94 -2.91 7.55
N ILE A 156 34.35 -3.21 8.71
CA ILE A 156 33.03 -2.73 9.09
C ILE A 156 33.20 -1.51 9.99
N SER A 157 32.41 -0.47 9.74
CA SER A 157 32.35 0.74 10.55
C SER A 157 30.90 1.11 10.81
N LEU A 158 30.56 1.34 12.09
CA LEU A 158 29.24 1.81 12.47
C LEU A 158 29.12 3.31 12.16
N ILE A 159 28.17 3.69 11.31
CA ILE A 159 27.87 5.09 11.00
C ILE A 159 26.96 5.67 12.07
N CYS A 160 25.84 5.00 12.36
CA CYS A 160 24.89 5.43 13.39
C CYS A 160 24.13 4.26 13.98
N TRP A 161 23.70 4.42 15.23
CA TRP A 161 22.74 3.54 15.91
C TRP A 161 21.79 4.40 16.72
N GLU A 162 20.56 4.55 16.24
CA GLU A 162 19.59 5.49 16.81
C GLU A 162 18.25 4.82 17.11
N ASN A 163 17.60 5.27 18.19
CA ASN A 163 16.22 4.88 18.49
C ASN A 163 15.29 5.76 17.64
N ILE A 164 14.48 5.11 16.81
CA ILE A 164 13.61 5.76 15.83
C ILE A 164 12.15 5.85 16.30
N SER A 165 11.85 5.53 17.57
CA SER A 165 10.49 5.60 18.12
C SER A 165 9.83 6.97 17.94
N ALA A 166 10.62 8.05 18.05
CA ALA A 166 10.15 9.41 17.84
C ALA A 166 9.78 9.72 16.37
N LEU A 167 10.43 9.06 15.40
CA LEU A 167 10.10 9.18 13.98
C LEU A 167 8.87 8.34 13.61
N CYS A 168 8.74 7.18 14.25
CA CYS A 168 7.64 6.25 14.03
C CYS A 168 6.32 6.71 14.68
N ASN A 169 6.33 7.68 15.61
CA ASN A 169 5.14 8.09 16.39
C ASN A 169 4.38 6.88 16.98
N LEU A 170 5.11 5.92 17.56
CA LEU A 170 4.57 4.67 18.14
C LEU A 170 4.04 3.63 17.12
N LEU A 171 4.16 3.87 15.82
CA LEU A 171 3.82 2.88 14.79
C LEU A 171 4.92 1.81 14.69
N SER A 172 4.54 0.58 14.37
CA SER A 172 5.48 -0.51 14.09
C SER A 172 6.16 -0.28 12.75
N VAL A 173 7.49 -0.47 12.71
CA VAL A 173 8.24 -0.48 11.45
C VAL A 173 7.91 -1.76 10.70
N LEU A 174 7.51 -1.62 9.43
CA LEU A 174 7.16 -2.75 8.57
C LEU A 174 8.37 -3.25 7.78
N ASP A 175 9.14 -2.33 7.21
CA ASP A 175 10.31 -2.63 6.39
C ASP A 175 11.24 -1.41 6.32
N ILE A 176 12.46 -1.60 5.80
CA ILE A 176 13.39 -0.54 5.47
C ILE A 176 13.97 -0.70 4.08
N ASP A 177 14.22 0.42 3.40
CA ASP A 177 14.97 0.44 2.15
C ASP A 177 16.13 1.43 2.19
N SER A 178 17.21 1.12 1.47
CA SER A 178 18.36 2.00 1.31
C SER A 178 18.49 2.32 -0.19
N PRO A 179 17.73 3.30 -0.70
CA PRO A 179 17.62 3.54 -2.14
C PRO A 179 18.85 4.23 -2.74
N MET A 180 19.80 4.71 -1.92
CA MET A 180 20.81 5.70 -2.33
C MET A 180 22.22 5.37 -1.80
N ARG A 181 23.24 5.92 -2.47
CA ARG A 181 24.67 5.82 -2.10
C ARG A 181 25.04 6.56 -0.80
N TYR A 182 24.13 7.39 -0.30
CA TYR A 182 24.31 8.12 0.95
C TYR A 182 23.74 7.26 2.08
N ALA A 183 24.25 7.41 3.30
CA ALA A 183 23.82 6.68 4.51
C ALA A 183 22.37 6.99 4.95
N ARG A 184 21.42 7.00 4.01
CA ARG A 184 20.01 7.30 4.18
C ARG A 184 19.21 6.00 4.15
N CYS A 185 18.15 5.97 4.95
CA CYS A 185 17.26 4.84 5.04
C CYS A 185 15.82 5.32 4.94
N GLU A 186 15.06 4.76 4.01
CA GLU A 186 13.61 4.89 3.99
C GLU A 186 13.01 3.87 4.95
N ILE A 187 12.12 4.31 5.83
CA ILE A 187 11.46 3.49 6.84
C ILE A 187 10.00 3.39 6.44
N LEU A 188 9.53 2.17 6.17
CA LEU A 188 8.14 1.90 5.83
C LEU A 188 7.31 1.73 7.11
N LEU A 189 6.31 2.59 7.28
CA LEU A 189 5.30 2.52 8.34
C LEU A 189 3.94 2.14 7.72
N PRO A 190 2.93 1.74 8.51
CA PRO A 190 1.62 1.35 8.00
C PRO A 190 0.87 2.44 7.23
N ASP A 191 1.13 3.71 7.54
CA ASP A 191 0.43 4.87 6.99
C ASP A 191 1.29 5.74 6.06
N ARG A 192 2.63 5.59 6.09
CA ARG A 192 3.57 6.45 5.36
C ARG A 192 4.98 5.86 5.27
N THR A 193 5.82 6.48 4.46
CA THR A 193 7.27 6.25 4.46
C THR A 193 7.98 7.46 5.10
N VAL A 194 8.98 7.20 5.94
CA VAL A 194 9.79 8.24 6.60
C VAL A 194 11.25 8.11 6.17
N LEU A 195 11.86 9.19 5.71
CA LEU A 195 13.29 9.21 5.41
C LEU A 195 14.11 9.50 6.67
N PHE A 196 15.09 8.65 6.96
CA PHE A 196 16.11 8.84 7.98
C PHE A 196 17.44 9.22 7.32
N ASP A 197 18.03 10.33 7.75
CA ASP A 197 19.38 10.75 7.37
C ASP A 197 20.22 11.01 8.64
N PRO A 198 21.33 10.29 8.87
CA PRO A 198 22.16 10.46 10.06
C PRO A 198 22.88 11.82 10.10
N ASN A 199 23.04 12.50 8.96
CA ASN A 199 23.73 13.79 8.86
C ASN A 199 22.78 14.99 9.06
N ILE A 200 21.47 14.77 8.98
CA ILE A 200 20.44 15.81 9.14
C ILE A 200 19.59 15.41 10.34
N LYS A 201 19.57 16.24 11.40
CA LYS A 201 18.60 16.04 12.49
C LYS A 201 17.19 16.12 11.92
N ALA A 202 16.58 14.94 11.72
CA ALA A 202 15.20 14.66 11.36
C ALA A 202 14.45 15.84 10.73
N GLN A 203 14.51 15.95 9.41
CA GLN A 203 13.40 16.53 8.67
C GLN A 203 12.61 15.37 8.09
N CYS A 204 11.41 15.15 8.63
CA CYS A 204 10.42 14.32 7.96
C CYS A 204 10.07 15.01 6.63
N GLU A 205 10.79 14.69 5.56
CA GLU A 205 10.19 14.79 4.25
C GLU A 205 9.13 13.68 4.21
N VAL A 206 7.91 14.04 4.60
CA VAL A 206 6.73 13.22 4.35
C VAL A 206 6.73 13.03 2.85
N PHE A 207 6.95 11.80 2.40
CA PHE A 207 6.75 11.43 1.00
C PHE A 207 5.24 11.59 0.76
N HIS A 208 4.84 12.79 0.35
CA HIS A 208 3.50 13.00 -0.14
C HIS A 208 3.44 12.28 -1.47
N ASP A 209 2.45 11.41 -1.65
CA ASP A 209 2.04 11.00 -2.99
C ASP A 209 1.99 12.26 -3.86
N PRO A 210 2.61 12.24 -5.05
CA PRO A 210 2.74 13.44 -5.87
C PRO A 210 1.35 14.00 -6.11
N LYS A 211 1.07 15.15 -5.48
CA LYS A 211 -0.26 15.77 -5.52
C LYS A 211 -0.70 15.87 -6.98
N PRO A 212 -1.92 15.42 -7.32
CA PRO A 212 -2.37 15.42 -8.69
C PRO A 212 -2.38 16.86 -9.19
N SER A 213 -1.71 17.09 -10.31
CA SER A 213 -1.69 18.41 -10.94
C SER A 213 -2.88 18.52 -11.90
N PHE A 214 -3.58 19.65 -11.86
CA PHE A 214 -4.74 19.88 -12.73
C PHE A 214 -4.38 19.71 -14.21
N THR A 215 -3.26 20.30 -14.63
CA THR A 215 -2.80 20.31 -16.03
C THR A 215 -2.37 18.94 -16.57
N GLU A 216 -2.04 17.98 -15.70
CA GLU A 216 -1.71 16.62 -16.11
C GLU A 216 -2.94 15.83 -16.52
N TRP A 217 -4.06 16.05 -15.83
CA TRP A 217 -5.27 15.24 -15.98
C TRP A 217 -6.35 15.93 -16.82
N PHE A 218 -6.42 17.25 -16.74
CA PHE A 218 -7.38 18.09 -17.45
C PHE A 218 -6.64 18.97 -18.47
N ASP A 219 -6.82 18.65 -19.75
CA ASP A 219 -6.19 19.39 -20.85
C ASP A 219 -7.16 20.44 -21.41
N ASN A 220 -6.68 21.69 -21.49
CA ASN A 220 -7.40 22.82 -22.10
C ASN A 220 -7.78 22.53 -23.56
N ALA A 221 -6.92 21.86 -24.32
CA ALA A 221 -7.19 21.56 -25.73
C ALA A 221 -8.35 20.56 -25.87
N GLU A 222 -8.42 19.58 -24.97
CA GLU A 222 -9.54 18.64 -24.91
C GLU A 222 -10.84 19.30 -24.43
N PHE A 223 -10.77 20.20 -23.43
CA PHE A 223 -11.93 20.93 -22.95
C PHE A 223 -12.58 21.73 -24.09
N MET A 224 -11.77 22.45 -24.87
CA MET A 224 -12.25 23.22 -26.02
C MET A 224 -12.78 22.35 -27.16
N LYS A 225 -12.27 21.12 -27.30
CA LYS A 225 -12.68 20.18 -28.35
C LYS A 225 -13.99 19.46 -28.04
N TYR A 226 -14.21 19.08 -26.77
CA TYR A 226 -15.34 18.23 -26.38
C TYR A 226 -16.41 18.98 -25.58
N THR A 227 -16.11 20.13 -24.99
CA THR A 227 -17.02 20.97 -24.18
C THR A 227 -17.97 20.11 -23.32
N PRO A 228 -17.44 19.32 -22.37
CA PRO A 228 -18.19 18.25 -21.73
C PRO A 228 -19.43 18.76 -20.97
N TYR A 229 -19.33 19.94 -20.35
CA TYR A 229 -20.43 20.60 -19.65
C TYR A 229 -21.10 21.68 -20.50
N ASN A 230 -21.43 21.36 -21.76
CA ASN A 230 -22.22 22.25 -22.59
C ASN A 230 -23.61 22.51 -21.99
N THR A 231 -24.32 23.51 -22.50
CA THR A 231 -25.65 23.89 -21.99
C THR A 231 -26.66 22.74 -22.00
N VAL A 232 -26.57 21.81 -22.95
CA VAL A 232 -27.45 20.63 -23.03
C VAL A 232 -27.16 19.66 -21.89
N MET A 233 -25.89 19.33 -21.65
CA MET A 233 -25.43 18.48 -20.55
C MET A 233 -25.81 19.09 -19.20
N SER A 234 -25.50 20.38 -18.98
CA SER A 234 -25.81 21.08 -17.73
C SER A 234 -27.31 21.15 -17.45
N ASN A 235 -28.14 21.35 -18.49
CA ASN A 235 -29.59 21.28 -18.37
C ASN A 235 -30.07 19.84 -18.09
N GLY A 236 -29.43 18.84 -18.68
CA GLY A 236 -29.69 17.43 -18.40
C GLY A 236 -29.39 17.07 -16.94
N ILE A 237 -28.22 17.45 -16.42
CA ILE A 237 -27.81 17.28 -15.03
C ILE A 237 -28.80 17.96 -14.10
N ARG A 238 -29.19 19.21 -14.39
CA ARG A 238 -30.20 19.94 -13.60
C ARG A 238 -31.58 19.28 -13.63
N SER A 239 -31.98 18.76 -14.79
CA SER A 239 -33.26 18.03 -14.94
C SER A 239 -33.25 16.73 -14.14
N LYS A 240 -32.15 15.98 -14.14
CA LYS A 240 -31.99 14.76 -13.34
C LYS A 240 -31.97 15.08 -11.84
N ARG A 241 -31.23 16.12 -11.44
CA ARG A 241 -31.21 16.64 -10.07
C ARG A 241 -32.62 16.93 -9.55
N ASN A 242 -33.44 17.63 -10.33
CA ASN A 242 -34.84 17.91 -9.96
C ASN A 242 -35.70 16.64 -9.82
N GLN A 243 -35.39 15.59 -10.57
CA GLN A 243 -36.11 14.31 -10.54
C GLN A 243 -35.62 13.39 -9.40
N MET A 244 -34.46 13.68 -8.82
CA MET A 244 -33.88 12.96 -7.68
C MET A 244 -33.99 13.83 -6.40
N ASP A 245 -35.18 14.36 -6.11
CA ASP A 245 -35.49 15.20 -4.94
C ASP A 245 -34.62 16.46 -4.78
N GLY A 246 -34.07 16.99 -5.88
CA GLY A 246 -33.27 18.21 -5.87
C GLY A 246 -31.78 18.01 -5.59
N GLU A 247 -31.30 16.76 -5.46
CA GLU A 247 -29.87 16.46 -5.29
C GLU A 247 -29.44 15.17 -5.98
N LEU A 248 -28.25 15.21 -6.58
CA LEU A 248 -27.53 14.06 -7.10
C LEU A 248 -26.70 13.41 -6.00
N ILE A 249 -26.25 12.18 -6.21
CA ILE A 249 -25.32 11.54 -5.27
C ILE A 249 -23.99 12.31 -5.24
N PHE A 250 -23.53 12.82 -6.37
CA PHE A 250 -22.34 13.68 -6.38
C PHE A 250 -22.53 14.98 -5.60
N ASP A 251 -23.75 15.53 -5.53
CA ASP A 251 -24.03 16.69 -4.68
C ASP A 251 -23.89 16.32 -3.19
N MET A 252 -24.32 15.11 -2.80
CA MET A 252 -24.14 14.60 -1.44
C MET A 252 -22.66 14.38 -1.11
N LEU A 253 -21.88 13.84 -2.07
CA LEU A 253 -20.43 13.69 -1.97
C LEU A 253 -19.73 15.03 -1.75
N LEU A 254 -20.12 16.09 -2.48
CA LEU A 254 -19.55 17.43 -2.32
C LEU A 254 -19.92 18.04 -0.95
N ARG A 255 -21.17 17.90 -0.50
CA ARG A 255 -21.57 18.37 0.84
C ARG A 255 -20.82 17.64 1.95
N PHE A 256 -20.57 16.35 1.79
CA PHE A 256 -19.81 15.56 2.77
C PHE A 256 -18.38 16.11 2.97
N VAL A 257 -17.80 16.74 1.94
CA VAL A 257 -16.47 17.36 1.99
C VAL A 257 -16.51 18.89 2.18
N ASN A 258 -17.67 19.43 2.58
CA ASN A 258 -17.91 20.87 2.77
C ASN A 258 -17.65 21.73 1.52
N ILE A 259 -17.84 21.17 0.33
CA ILE A 259 -17.78 21.89 -0.95
C ILE A 259 -19.20 22.21 -1.41
N ASP A 260 -19.41 23.41 -1.96
CA ASP A 260 -20.72 23.82 -2.46
C ASP A 260 -21.12 22.97 -3.67
N PRO A 261 -22.25 22.22 -3.62
CA PRO A 261 -22.73 21.44 -4.75
C PRO A 261 -23.08 22.28 -5.99
N SER A 262 -23.29 23.59 -5.83
CA SER A 262 -23.56 24.50 -6.95
C SER A 262 -22.36 24.62 -7.91
N SER A 263 -21.15 24.27 -7.45
CA SER A 263 -19.94 24.19 -8.26
C SER A 263 -19.99 23.10 -9.35
N TYR A 264 -20.91 22.13 -9.21
CA TYR A 264 -21.14 21.07 -10.19
C TYR A 264 -22.49 21.24 -10.92
N PRO A 265 -22.51 21.17 -12.26
CA PRO A 265 -21.38 20.97 -13.17
C PRO A 265 -20.59 22.26 -13.46
N PRO A 266 -19.26 22.18 -13.62
CA PRO A 266 -18.45 23.37 -13.92
C PRO A 266 -18.67 23.84 -15.37
N LEU A 267 -18.99 25.13 -15.52
CA LEU A 267 -19.36 25.72 -16.82
C LEU A 267 -18.17 25.96 -17.75
N ASP A 268 -17.00 26.20 -17.17
CA ASP A 268 -15.74 26.44 -17.89
C ASP A 268 -14.58 25.72 -17.18
N ILE A 269 -13.41 25.77 -17.83
CA ILE A 269 -12.22 25.11 -17.30
C ILE A 269 -11.68 25.78 -16.03
N GLU A 270 -11.94 27.07 -15.84
CA GLU A 270 -11.51 27.80 -14.66
C GLU A 270 -12.34 27.36 -13.45
N ALA A 271 -13.65 27.24 -13.59
CA ALA A 271 -14.57 26.71 -12.60
C ALA A 271 -14.21 25.28 -12.20
N LEU A 272 -13.83 24.44 -13.17
CA LEU A 272 -13.38 23.08 -12.87
C LEU A 272 -12.01 23.06 -12.18
N LYS A 273 -11.10 23.97 -12.55
CA LYS A 273 -9.83 24.12 -11.83
C LYS A 273 -10.06 24.56 -10.38
N ILE A 274 -11.02 25.47 -10.14
CA ILE A 274 -11.41 25.91 -8.80
C ILE A 274 -11.96 24.71 -8.01
N LEU A 275 -12.91 23.95 -8.57
CA LEU A 275 -13.48 22.76 -7.91
C LEU A 275 -12.40 21.71 -7.61
N PHE A 276 -11.48 21.45 -8.55
CA PHE A 276 -10.37 20.54 -8.33
C PHE A 276 -9.45 20.99 -7.19
N ASP A 277 -9.10 22.28 -7.16
CA ASP A 277 -8.26 22.85 -6.11
C ASP A 277 -8.98 22.83 -4.75
N GLU A 278 -10.29 23.05 -4.70
CA GLU A 278 -11.12 22.94 -3.49
C GLU A 278 -11.13 21.51 -2.94
N ILE A 279 -11.33 20.51 -3.81
CA ILE A 279 -11.25 19.09 -3.43
C ILE A 279 -9.88 18.77 -2.82
N LEU A 280 -8.79 19.22 -3.42
CA LEU A 280 -7.44 18.94 -2.91
C LEU A 280 -7.12 19.66 -1.60
N LYS A 281 -7.59 20.90 -1.44
CA LYS A 281 -7.36 21.73 -0.25
C LYS A 281 -8.27 21.38 0.94
N SER A 282 -9.33 20.61 0.72
CA SER A 282 -10.20 20.14 1.81
C SER A 282 -9.38 19.38 2.86
N ASN A 283 -9.42 19.79 4.13
CA ASN A 283 -8.67 19.11 5.20
C ASN A 283 -9.52 18.06 5.92
N ASP A 284 -10.82 18.01 5.62
CA ASP A 284 -11.80 17.20 6.35
C ASP A 284 -11.82 15.73 5.90
N ILE A 285 -11.12 15.40 4.81
CA ILE A 285 -11.06 14.05 4.24
C ILE A 285 -9.65 13.59 3.91
N ASP A 286 -9.47 12.27 3.92
CA ASP A 286 -8.24 11.60 3.51
C ASP A 286 -7.95 11.78 2.01
N MET A 287 -6.71 11.49 1.61
CA MET A 287 -6.29 11.60 0.22
C MET A 287 -7.07 10.63 -0.69
N LEU A 288 -7.43 9.45 -0.21
CA LEU A 288 -8.16 8.46 -0.98
C LEU A 288 -9.52 9.00 -1.44
N ARG A 289 -10.32 9.58 -0.54
CA ARG A 289 -11.62 10.17 -0.90
C ARG A 289 -11.47 11.34 -1.86
N LYS A 290 -10.41 12.15 -1.73
CA LYS A 290 -10.10 13.21 -2.71
C LYS A 290 -9.83 12.62 -4.09
N HIS A 291 -9.06 11.55 -4.16
CA HIS A 291 -8.81 10.83 -5.41
C HIS A 291 -10.09 10.24 -6.00
N CYS A 292 -11.01 9.72 -5.18
CA CYS A 292 -12.32 9.24 -5.63
C CYS A 292 -13.19 10.35 -6.27
N LEU A 293 -13.22 11.55 -5.67
CA LEU A 293 -13.95 12.69 -6.24
C LEU A 293 -13.34 13.15 -7.57
N ILE A 294 -12.02 13.22 -7.66
CA ILE A 294 -11.33 13.56 -8.91
C ILE A 294 -11.55 12.47 -9.97
N TYR A 295 -11.54 11.19 -9.56
CA TYR A 295 -11.87 10.07 -10.45
C TYR A 295 -13.28 10.21 -11.01
N TYR A 296 -14.26 10.57 -10.18
CA TYR A 296 -15.63 10.86 -10.62
C TYR A 296 -15.65 11.97 -11.68
N LEU A 297 -14.99 13.11 -11.41
CA LEU A 297 -14.92 14.23 -12.36
C LEU A 297 -14.23 13.84 -13.68
N LEU A 298 -13.19 13.01 -13.64
CA LEU A 298 -12.51 12.52 -14.85
C LEU A 298 -13.39 11.54 -15.65
N LYS A 299 -14.16 10.71 -14.96
CA LYS A 299 -15.12 9.79 -15.58
C LYS A 299 -16.24 10.59 -16.26
N ASP A 300 -16.73 11.61 -15.57
CA ASP A 300 -17.79 12.49 -16.06
C ASP A 300 -17.34 13.35 -17.25
N TRP A 301 -16.11 13.83 -17.21
CA TRP A 301 -15.53 14.68 -18.25
C TRP A 301 -15.50 13.97 -19.61
N GLN A 302 -15.06 12.72 -19.72
CA GLN A 302 -14.96 12.05 -21.02
C GLN A 302 -15.02 10.52 -20.90
N ALA A 303 -16.07 9.93 -21.50
CA ALA A 303 -16.21 8.49 -21.69
C ALA A 303 -15.17 7.87 -22.66
N TYR A 304 -14.57 8.66 -23.56
CA TYR A 304 -13.70 8.15 -24.63
C TYR A 304 -12.23 8.02 -24.24
N SER A 305 -11.74 8.88 -23.35
CA SER A 305 -10.39 8.76 -22.84
C SER A 305 -10.44 7.94 -21.55
N LYS A 306 -9.75 6.79 -21.52
CA LYS A 306 -9.58 5.96 -20.31
C LYS A 306 -8.69 6.65 -19.25
N LYS A 307 -8.75 7.98 -19.14
CA LYS A 307 -7.96 8.82 -18.23
C LYS A 307 -8.33 8.54 -16.78
N HIS A 308 -9.62 8.37 -16.47
CA HIS A 308 -10.07 7.95 -15.15
C HIS A 308 -9.42 6.62 -14.73
N GLN A 309 -9.28 5.65 -15.64
CA GLN A 309 -8.58 4.37 -15.35
C GLN A 309 -7.08 4.56 -15.10
N LYS A 310 -6.42 5.41 -15.91
CA LYS A 310 -4.99 5.74 -15.69
C LYS A 310 -4.78 6.47 -14.36
N TYR A 311 -5.71 7.36 -14.00
CA TYR A 311 -5.70 8.07 -12.72
C TYR A 311 -5.85 7.10 -11.56
N ALA A 312 -6.86 6.24 -11.61
CA ALA A 312 -7.08 5.20 -10.62
C ALA A 312 -5.85 4.30 -10.42
N ALA A 313 -5.20 3.88 -11.50
CA ALA A 313 -3.99 3.07 -11.45
C ALA A 313 -2.80 3.84 -10.87
N ARG A 314 -2.65 5.14 -11.18
CA ARG A 314 -1.53 5.96 -10.70
C ARG A 314 -1.64 6.27 -9.20
N TYR A 315 -2.84 6.50 -8.71
CA TYR A 315 -3.11 6.82 -7.30
C TYR A 315 -3.60 5.62 -6.49
N LEU A 316 -3.49 4.41 -7.05
CA LEU A 316 -3.80 3.14 -6.40
C LEU A 316 -5.19 3.12 -5.72
N ILE A 317 -6.20 3.71 -6.38
CA ILE A 317 -7.56 3.73 -5.84
C ILE A 317 -8.07 2.28 -5.76
N PRO A 318 -8.44 1.77 -4.57
CA PRO A 318 -8.84 0.38 -4.42
C PRO A 318 -10.10 0.04 -5.24
N PRO A 319 -10.24 -1.21 -5.73
CA PRO A 319 -11.35 -1.60 -6.60
C PRO A 319 -12.75 -1.40 -6.04
N ASN A 320 -12.93 -1.55 -4.72
CA ASN A 320 -14.21 -1.32 -4.05
C ASN A 320 -14.62 0.16 -4.11
N PHE A 321 -13.67 1.09 -3.95
CA PHE A 321 -13.94 2.53 -4.11
C PHE A 321 -14.23 2.90 -5.57
N LEU A 322 -13.54 2.25 -6.53
CA LEU A 322 -13.84 2.44 -7.94
C LEU A 322 -15.24 1.94 -8.29
N CYS A 323 -15.64 0.76 -7.82
CA CYS A 323 -17.00 0.23 -8.02
C CYS A 323 -18.05 1.15 -7.38
N LEU A 324 -17.80 1.64 -6.16
CA LEU A 324 -18.69 2.59 -5.50
C LEU A 324 -18.88 3.87 -6.32
N MET A 325 -17.79 4.51 -6.74
CA MET A 325 -17.82 5.72 -7.56
C MET A 325 -18.44 5.46 -8.94
N ASP A 326 -18.18 4.29 -9.52
CA ASP A 326 -18.76 3.90 -10.79
C ASP A 326 -20.27 3.72 -10.71
N GLY A 327 -20.76 3.15 -9.60
CA GLY A 327 -22.17 2.97 -9.29
C GLY A 327 -22.88 4.29 -9.03
N TYR A 328 -22.28 5.19 -8.25
CA TYR A 328 -22.81 6.55 -8.02
C TYR A 328 -22.88 7.35 -9.32
N TRP A 329 -21.82 7.31 -10.14
CA TRP A 329 -21.82 7.97 -11.45
C TRP A 329 -22.93 7.42 -12.34
N ALA A 330 -23.11 6.09 -12.37
CA ALA A 330 -24.17 5.46 -13.16
C ALA A 330 -25.57 5.88 -12.68
N LEU A 331 -25.78 6.04 -11.37
CA LEU A 331 -27.05 6.49 -10.80
C LEU A 331 -27.37 7.93 -11.22
N ASP A 332 -26.42 8.85 -11.05
CA ASP A 332 -26.56 10.25 -11.46
C ASP A 332 -26.76 10.40 -12.98
N HIS A 333 -26.31 9.39 -13.76
CA HIS A 333 -26.48 9.35 -15.20
C HIS A 333 -27.73 8.61 -15.68
N TRP A 334 -28.56 8.06 -14.78
CA TRP A 334 -29.74 7.24 -15.08
C TRP A 334 -29.41 5.91 -15.79
N GLN A 335 -28.22 5.39 -15.54
CA GLN A 335 -27.78 4.07 -15.99
C GLN A 335 -28.06 3.04 -14.88
N PHE A 336 -29.34 2.85 -14.55
CA PHE A 336 -29.75 2.10 -13.36
C PHE A 336 -29.28 0.64 -13.34
N ALA A 337 -29.26 -0.04 -14.48
CA ALA A 337 -28.77 -1.42 -14.56
C ALA A 337 -27.28 -1.53 -14.19
N GLU A 338 -26.45 -0.59 -14.65
CA GLU A 338 -25.04 -0.52 -14.28
C GLU A 338 -24.86 -0.08 -12.82
N ALA A 339 -25.67 0.88 -12.36
CA ALA A 339 -25.66 1.32 -10.97
C ALA A 339 -25.92 0.16 -10.01
N ILE A 340 -26.98 -0.64 -10.25
CA ILE A 340 -27.27 -1.84 -9.45
C ILE A 340 -26.08 -2.80 -9.52
N ARG A 341 -25.57 -3.10 -10.72
CA ARG A 341 -24.45 -4.04 -10.89
C ARG A 341 -23.23 -3.67 -10.04
N PHE A 342 -22.84 -2.39 -10.01
CA PHE A 342 -21.68 -1.93 -9.24
C PHE A 342 -21.96 -1.78 -7.75
N LEU A 343 -23.14 -1.28 -7.36
CA LEU A 343 -23.47 -0.99 -5.97
C LEU A 343 -23.84 -2.25 -5.17
N THR A 344 -24.18 -3.36 -5.83
CA THR A 344 -24.45 -4.66 -5.18
C THR A 344 -23.22 -5.58 -5.11
N GLU A 345 -22.04 -5.09 -5.47
CA GLU A 345 -20.80 -5.86 -5.33
C GLU A 345 -20.50 -6.11 -3.82
N PRO A 346 -20.23 -7.35 -3.38
CA PRO A 346 -20.11 -7.66 -1.94
C PRO A 346 -19.01 -6.89 -1.19
N THR A 347 -18.02 -6.37 -1.90
CA THR A 347 -16.92 -5.59 -1.34
C THR A 347 -17.23 -4.10 -1.19
N VAL A 348 -18.37 -3.65 -1.73
CA VAL A 348 -18.79 -2.25 -1.76
C VAL A 348 -19.69 -1.96 -0.57
N THR A 349 -19.35 -0.90 0.16
CA THR A 349 -20.16 -0.34 1.24
C THR A 349 -20.80 0.93 0.70
N VAL A 350 -22.13 0.95 0.55
CA VAL A 350 -22.86 2.12 0.08
C VAL A 350 -23.19 3.04 1.25
N ASP A 351 -22.81 4.32 1.15
CA ASP A 351 -23.01 5.30 2.22
C ASP A 351 -24.43 5.87 2.26
N TRP A 352 -25.06 6.07 1.09
CA TRP A 352 -26.39 6.68 0.95
C TRP A 352 -27.44 5.68 0.46
N ASP A 353 -27.51 4.52 1.12
CA ASP A 353 -28.33 3.38 0.69
C ASP A 353 -29.81 3.73 0.55
N ILE A 354 -30.35 4.53 1.48
CA ILE A 354 -31.71 5.08 1.46
C ILE A 354 -31.99 5.85 0.16
N LYS A 355 -31.05 6.69 -0.27
CA LYS A 355 -31.21 7.52 -1.47
C LYS A 355 -31.24 6.64 -2.71
N VAL A 356 -30.37 5.64 -2.77
CA VAL A 356 -30.32 4.68 -3.89
C VAL A 356 -31.63 3.90 -3.99
N MET A 357 -32.10 3.31 -2.89
CA MET A 357 -33.38 2.59 -2.84
C MET A 357 -34.55 3.46 -3.34
N ARG A 358 -34.61 4.72 -2.91
CA ARG A 358 -35.68 5.65 -3.29
C ARG A 358 -35.67 6.01 -4.76
N VAL A 359 -34.47 6.25 -5.31
CA VAL A 359 -34.29 6.54 -6.73
C VAL A 359 -34.72 5.34 -7.57
N LEU A 360 -34.32 4.12 -7.19
CA LEU A 360 -34.70 2.90 -7.90
C LEU A 360 -36.22 2.67 -7.84
N LEU A 361 -36.84 2.85 -6.67
CA LEU A 361 -38.28 2.69 -6.48
C LEU A 361 -39.07 3.68 -7.36
N ASN A 362 -38.66 4.95 -7.39
CA ASN A 362 -39.38 6.00 -8.11
C ASN A 362 -39.19 5.97 -9.63
N HIS A 363 -38.02 5.53 -10.12
CA HIS A 363 -37.66 5.71 -11.54
C HIS A 363 -37.46 4.42 -12.33
N VAL A 364 -37.25 3.28 -11.66
CA VAL A 364 -37.03 1.99 -12.33
C VAL A 364 -38.23 1.09 -12.10
N GLY A 365 -38.58 0.89 -10.84
CA GLY A 365 -39.69 0.05 -10.42
C GLY A 365 -39.38 -0.72 -9.13
N PRO A 366 -40.43 -1.24 -8.48
CA PRO A 366 -40.31 -1.80 -7.13
C PRO A 366 -39.48 -3.10 -7.12
N HIS A 367 -39.54 -3.93 -8.16
CA HIS A 367 -38.77 -5.18 -8.22
C HIS A 367 -37.24 -4.97 -8.29
N ASP A 368 -36.78 -3.97 -9.02
CA ASP A 368 -35.33 -3.66 -9.10
C ASP A 368 -34.84 -3.02 -7.81
N ALA A 369 -35.66 -2.19 -7.17
CA ALA A 369 -35.39 -1.66 -5.84
C ALA A 369 -35.30 -2.78 -4.79
N LEU A 370 -36.21 -3.76 -4.84
CA LEU A 370 -36.19 -4.93 -3.98
C LEU A 370 -34.95 -5.79 -4.19
N LYS A 371 -34.57 -6.03 -5.46
CA LYS A 371 -33.36 -6.77 -5.81
C LYS A 371 -32.12 -6.10 -5.23
N TYR A 372 -31.99 -4.79 -5.40
CA TYR A 372 -30.91 -4.01 -4.83
C TYR A 372 -30.88 -4.13 -3.30
N ALA A 373 -32.01 -3.88 -2.65
CA ALA A 373 -32.11 -3.88 -1.20
C ALA A 373 -31.77 -5.25 -0.59
N ASN A 374 -32.24 -6.34 -1.19
CA ASN A 374 -31.92 -7.70 -0.75
C ASN A 374 -30.41 -7.99 -0.81
N LEU A 375 -29.74 -7.53 -1.87
CA LEU A 375 -28.30 -7.76 -2.06
C LEU A 375 -27.43 -6.89 -1.15
N ASN A 376 -27.89 -5.69 -0.77
CA ASN A 376 -27.15 -4.77 0.11
C ASN A 376 -27.57 -4.82 1.59
N SER A 377 -28.55 -5.65 1.95
CA SER A 377 -29.16 -5.74 3.29
C SER A 377 -28.25 -6.19 4.45
N THR A 378 -26.92 -6.26 4.25
CA THR A 378 -25.92 -6.62 5.27
C THR A 378 -25.50 -5.47 6.17
N GLN A 379 -25.93 -4.24 5.91
CA GLN A 379 -25.61 -3.07 6.75
C GLN A 379 -26.63 -2.85 7.88
N GLU A 380 -26.22 -2.11 8.92
CA GLU A 380 -27.06 -1.73 10.06
C GLU A 380 -28.39 -1.10 9.56
N ARG A 381 -29.49 -1.78 9.86
CA ARG A 381 -30.84 -1.35 9.45
C ARG A 381 -31.29 -0.21 10.36
N SER A 382 -31.02 1.02 9.95
CA SER A 382 -31.66 2.20 10.53
C SER A 382 -33.18 2.13 10.35
N LEU A 383 -33.95 2.85 11.18
CA LEU A 383 -35.42 2.90 11.06
C LEU A 383 -35.85 3.35 9.65
N GLU A 384 -35.17 4.35 9.09
CA GLU A 384 -35.44 4.86 7.75
C GLU A 384 -35.16 3.83 6.65
N ASN A 385 -34.11 2.99 6.81
CA ASN A 385 -33.84 1.86 5.92
C ASN A 385 -34.97 0.83 5.96
N ILE A 386 -35.51 0.55 7.14
CA ILE A 386 -36.63 -0.39 7.33
C ILE A 386 -37.91 0.15 6.69
N GLU A 387 -38.20 1.44 6.86
CA GLU A 387 -39.40 2.08 6.30
C GLU A 387 -39.41 2.03 4.77
N ILE A 388 -38.30 2.39 4.12
CA ILE A 388 -38.23 2.35 2.65
C ILE A 388 -38.26 0.90 2.14
N TYR A 389 -37.61 -0.02 2.84
CA TYR A 389 -37.66 -1.44 2.48
C TYR A 389 -39.08 -2.01 2.58
N MET A 390 -39.83 -1.63 3.62
CA MET A 390 -41.24 -1.97 3.77
C MET A 390 -42.11 -1.37 2.67
N GLU A 391 -41.85 -0.12 2.27
CA GLU A 391 -42.54 0.51 1.14
C GLU A 391 -42.31 -0.27 -0.17
N ILE A 392 -41.07 -0.70 -0.42
CA ILE A 392 -40.71 -1.54 -1.58
C ILE A 392 -41.46 -2.88 -1.52
N LEU A 393 -41.45 -3.56 -0.37
CA LEU A 393 -42.15 -4.84 -0.19
C LEU A 393 -43.65 -4.71 -0.41
N LEU A 394 -44.30 -3.68 0.13
CA LEU A 394 -45.73 -3.44 -0.07
C LEU A 394 -46.12 -3.29 -1.54
N GLN A 395 -45.20 -2.82 -2.39
CA GLN A 395 -45.41 -2.70 -3.84
C GLN A 395 -45.06 -3.97 -4.63
N CYS A 396 -44.27 -4.89 -4.06
CA CYS A 396 -43.86 -6.14 -4.72
C CYS A 396 -44.66 -7.36 -4.26
N ASP A 397 -44.70 -7.59 -2.94
CA ASP A 397 -45.30 -8.76 -2.30
C ASP A 397 -45.81 -8.39 -0.90
N ILE A 398 -47.14 -8.24 -0.80
CA ILE A 398 -47.83 -7.92 0.46
C ILE A 398 -47.64 -9.02 1.50
N CYS A 399 -47.51 -10.29 1.09
CA CYS A 399 -47.29 -11.39 2.02
C CYS A 399 -45.90 -11.32 2.66
N GLU A 400 -44.87 -11.00 1.87
CA GLU A 400 -43.51 -10.79 2.39
C GLU A 400 -43.45 -9.55 3.30
N ALA A 401 -44.15 -8.47 2.93
CA ALA A 401 -44.29 -7.28 3.78
C ALA A 401 -44.94 -7.59 5.14
N LEU A 402 -45.98 -8.42 5.17
CA LEU A 402 -46.64 -8.84 6.42
C LEU A 402 -45.74 -9.73 7.29
N LEU A 403 -44.85 -10.51 6.68
CA LEU A 403 -43.88 -11.36 7.40
C LEU A 403 -42.67 -10.57 7.92
N PHE A 404 -42.42 -9.37 7.39
CA PHE A 404 -41.30 -8.53 7.79
C PHE A 404 -41.59 -7.63 9.02
N GLN A 405 -42.87 -7.49 9.42
CA GLN A 405 -43.26 -6.84 10.68
C GLN A 405 -42.67 -7.55 11.90
#